data_AF-A0A6C0EK90-F1
#
_entry.id   AF-A0A6C0EK90-F1
#
_cell.length_a   1.000
_cell.length_b   1.000
_cell.length_c   1.000
_cell.angle_alpha   90.00
_cell.angle_beta   90.00
_cell.angle_gamma   90.00
#
_symmetry.space_group_name_H-M   'P 1'
#
loop_
_entity.id
_entity.type
_entity.pdbx_description
1 polymer ?
#
loop_
_entity_poly.entity_id
_entity_poly.type
_entity_poly.pdbx_seq_one_letter_code
_entity_poly.pdbx_strand_id
1 'polypeptide(L)'
;MLNEETVTFGKYKDLSLDKMLRDRKYCDWLIKQDWFCKQYEYLYNRVQEHNPQRFFFSEEIPEIKETFIPVDDFLSQYKYFQLLPLKEIKINLTENEKKCYKFYRKMIKGLKEKIVDNAGPNPYNIKAPNSWLKKFETKYELSRDMFKEFLTAHDLPNLPYIVEDIKRMGGIDYKGARSYIIAKEKSVKQEGFWEQKLKEKYGEDIGTQFKFQKCIFDFIRIKTNTLYECKLGLKDFNEDQHNKYLVTLGSYSMVYLIDRDCVVDIEKKTIFTTKPEKYRNYLLSATGKFDNLIRDYNTEHVDCIEDCI
;
A
#
# COMPACT_ATOMS: atom_id res chain seq x y z
N MET A 1 24.52 37.36 1.65
CA MET A 1 23.23 37.68 2.28
C MET A 1 22.40 36.41 2.27
N LEU A 2 21.98 35.91 3.45
CA LEU A 2 20.99 34.84 3.54
C LEU A 2 19.65 35.45 3.13
N ASN A 3 19.09 34.99 2.01
CA ASN A 3 17.75 35.39 1.59
C ASN A 3 16.74 34.73 2.54
N GLU A 4 15.65 35.40 2.92
CA GLU A 4 14.62 34.87 3.85
C GLU A 4 13.99 33.54 3.37
N GLU A 5 14.25 33.15 2.12
CA GLU A 5 13.82 31.90 1.50
C GLU A 5 14.87 30.78 1.55
N THR A 6 16.01 30.95 2.24
CA THR A 6 17.03 29.89 2.41
C THR A 6 16.85 29.20 3.76
N VAL A 7 16.67 27.89 3.75
CA VAL A 7 16.52 27.09 4.97
C VAL A 7 17.90 26.87 5.59
N THR A 8 18.07 27.15 6.88
CA THR A 8 19.38 27.11 7.56
C THR A 8 19.60 25.88 8.44
N PHE A 9 18.64 24.95 8.46
CA PHE A 9 18.63 23.79 9.37
C PHE A 9 18.17 22.50 8.69
N GLY A 10 18.45 21.37 9.35
CA GLY A 10 17.90 20.06 9.02
C GLY A 10 18.23 19.56 7.60
N LYS A 11 17.34 18.73 7.06
CA LYS A 11 17.50 18.04 5.76
C LYS A 11 17.67 19.01 4.58
N TYR A 12 17.10 20.22 4.70
CA TYR A 12 17.06 21.21 3.62
C TYR A 12 18.01 22.39 3.85
N LYS A 13 19.01 22.23 4.73
CA LYS A 13 20.00 23.27 4.98
C LYS A 13 20.67 23.73 3.68
N ASP A 14 20.78 25.04 3.53
CA ASP A 14 21.34 25.76 2.38
C ASP A 14 20.55 25.59 1.07
N LEU A 15 19.31 25.08 1.17
CA LEU A 15 18.36 24.96 0.06
C LEU A 15 17.21 25.95 0.19
N SER A 16 16.48 26.15 -0.90
CA SER A 16 15.32 27.05 -0.92
C SER A 16 14.12 26.50 -0.15
N LEU A 17 13.31 27.42 0.38
CA LEU A 17 12.03 27.14 1.03
C LEU A 17 11.09 26.37 0.10
N ASP A 18 11.01 26.73 -1.18
CA ASP A 18 10.21 26.00 -2.18
C ASP A 18 10.56 24.51 -2.23
N LYS A 19 11.85 24.19 -2.18
CA LYS A 19 12.33 22.80 -2.19
C LYS A 19 11.94 22.04 -0.91
N MET A 20 11.89 22.72 0.23
CA MET A 20 11.40 22.15 1.49
C MET A 20 9.87 21.96 1.47
N LEU A 21 9.11 22.96 1.00
CA LEU A 21 7.64 22.94 0.98
C LEU A 21 7.07 21.80 0.13
N ARG A 22 7.82 21.35 -0.87
CA ARG A 22 7.51 20.16 -1.69
C ARG A 22 7.58 18.83 -0.92
N ASP A 23 8.34 18.75 0.17
CA ASP A 23 8.35 17.55 1.04
C ASP A 23 7.34 17.70 2.17
N ARG A 24 6.10 17.31 1.87
CA ARG A 24 4.96 17.42 2.78
C ARG A 24 5.16 16.61 4.06
N LYS A 25 5.77 15.42 3.96
CA LYS A 25 6.07 14.59 5.14
C LYS A 25 7.06 15.27 6.08
N TYR A 26 8.10 15.90 5.52
CA TYR A 26 9.03 16.68 6.31
C TYR A 26 8.35 17.90 6.93
N CYS A 27 7.52 18.62 6.17
CA CYS A 27 6.73 19.75 6.67
C CYS A 27 5.80 19.35 7.83
N ASP A 28 5.05 18.25 7.69
CA ASP A 28 4.15 17.70 8.72
C ASP A 28 4.89 17.31 10.00
N TRP A 29 6.12 16.79 9.86
CA TRP A 29 6.99 16.51 11.00
C TRP A 29 7.48 17.81 11.64
N LEU A 30 7.87 18.79 10.82
CA LEU A 30 8.51 20.03 11.24
C LEU A 30 7.57 20.92 12.08
N ILE A 31 6.30 21.05 11.67
CA ILE A 31 5.28 21.83 12.42
C ILE A 31 4.97 21.25 13.81
N LYS A 32 5.31 19.98 14.06
CA LYS A 32 5.14 19.32 15.36
C LYS A 32 6.32 19.53 16.30
N GLN A 33 7.37 20.22 15.86
CA GLN A 33 8.56 20.47 16.67
C GLN A 33 8.46 21.80 17.41
N ASP A 34 8.52 21.78 18.73
CA ASP A 34 8.42 22.98 19.57
C ASP A 34 9.45 24.07 19.22
N TRP A 35 10.68 23.65 18.88
CA TRP A 35 11.75 24.57 18.53
C TRP A 35 11.48 25.30 17.21
N PHE A 36 10.76 24.69 16.27
CA PHE A 36 10.56 25.26 14.94
C PHE A 36 9.65 26.49 14.99
N CYS A 37 8.54 26.40 15.72
CA CYS A 37 7.66 27.54 15.97
C CYS A 37 8.39 28.68 16.72
N LYS A 38 9.20 28.34 17.73
CA LYS A 38 9.89 29.33 18.58
C LYS A 38 11.08 30.02 17.90
N GLN A 39 11.83 29.31 17.06
CA GLN A 39 13.08 29.81 16.48
C GLN A 39 12.94 30.24 15.02
N TYR A 40 11.90 29.78 14.33
CA TYR A 40 11.70 30.00 12.89
C TYR A 40 10.25 30.36 12.58
N GLU A 41 9.66 31.28 13.35
CA GLU A 41 8.25 31.69 13.26
C GLU A 41 7.81 32.03 11.82
N TYR A 42 8.60 32.79 11.08
CA TYR A 42 8.31 33.10 9.67
C TYR A 42 8.16 31.83 8.81
N LEU A 43 9.12 30.90 8.90
CA LEU A 43 9.07 29.65 8.14
C LEU A 43 7.95 28.74 8.64
N TYR A 44 7.65 28.75 9.94
CA TYR A 44 6.52 28.03 10.52
C TYR A 44 5.19 28.47 9.90
N ASN A 45 4.93 29.79 9.87
CA ASN A 45 3.73 30.36 9.26
C ASN A 45 3.67 30.04 7.76
N ARG A 46 4.80 30.14 7.05
CA ARG A 46 4.87 29.76 5.62
C ARG A 46 4.51 28.30 5.38
N VAL A 47 4.95 27.37 6.23
CA VAL A 47 4.61 25.95 6.10
C VAL A 47 3.12 25.72 6.40
N GLN A 48 2.56 26.37 7.42
CA GLN A 48 1.14 26.25 7.77
C GLN A 48 0.21 26.80 6.67
N GLU A 49 0.56 27.95 6.08
CA GLU A 49 -0.23 28.59 5.04
C GLU A 49 -0.05 27.96 3.65
N HIS A 50 0.97 27.11 3.48
CA HIS A 50 1.26 26.50 2.19
C HIS A 50 0.22 25.42 1.84
N ASN A 51 -0.70 25.80 0.95
CA ASN A 51 -1.66 24.91 0.33
C ASN A 51 -1.41 24.85 -1.19
N PRO A 52 -0.57 23.92 -1.67
CA PRO A 52 -0.26 23.82 -3.10
C PRO A 52 -1.44 23.28 -3.90
N GLN A 53 -2.36 22.55 -3.26
CA GLN A 53 -3.56 22.00 -3.89
C GLN A 53 -4.43 23.12 -4.49
N ARG A 54 -4.51 24.30 -3.85
CA ARG A 54 -5.34 25.43 -4.30
C ARG A 54 -5.06 25.89 -5.74
N PHE A 55 -3.83 25.70 -6.23
CA PHE A 55 -3.46 26.13 -7.58
C PHE A 55 -4.07 25.26 -8.70
N PHE A 56 -4.72 24.15 -8.34
CA PHE A 56 -5.31 23.19 -9.28
C PHE A 56 -6.84 23.30 -9.39
N PHE A 57 -7.48 24.18 -8.62
CA PHE A 57 -8.94 24.35 -8.56
C PHE A 57 -9.31 25.82 -8.78
N SER A 58 -10.50 26.06 -9.36
CA SER A 58 -11.11 27.39 -9.32
C SER A 58 -11.51 27.72 -7.87
N GLU A 59 -11.41 28.99 -7.48
CA GLU A 59 -11.78 29.43 -6.12
C GLU A 59 -13.25 29.07 -5.81
N GLU A 60 -13.47 28.65 -4.56
CA GLU A 60 -14.75 28.19 -3.99
C GLU A 60 -15.38 26.95 -4.64
N ILE A 61 -14.86 25.77 -4.28
CA ILE A 61 -15.64 24.53 -4.44
C ILE A 61 -16.30 24.25 -3.10
N PRO A 62 -17.64 24.24 -3.02
CA PRO A 62 -18.37 23.94 -1.80
C PRO A 62 -17.90 22.62 -1.22
N GLU A 63 -17.63 22.59 0.08
CA GLU A 63 -17.37 21.34 0.77
C GLU A 63 -18.67 20.53 0.79
N ILE A 64 -18.68 19.42 0.06
CA ILE A 64 -19.76 18.43 0.13
C ILE A 64 -19.70 17.80 1.53
N LYS A 65 -20.62 18.22 2.41
CA LYS A 65 -20.76 17.69 3.77
C LYS A 65 -21.78 16.57 3.88
N GLU A 66 -22.59 16.37 2.85
CA GLU A 66 -23.67 15.38 2.84
C GLU A 66 -23.22 14.06 2.22
N THR A 67 -23.62 12.96 2.86
CA THR A 67 -23.58 11.63 2.27
C THR A 67 -24.90 11.41 1.54
N PHE A 68 -24.84 11.23 0.22
CA PHE A 68 -25.96 11.09 -0.74
C PHE A 68 -26.39 12.40 -1.41
N ILE A 69 -25.67 12.76 -2.47
CA ILE A 69 -26.01 13.87 -3.37
C ILE A 69 -26.58 13.29 -4.68
N PRO A 70 -27.58 13.93 -5.33
CA PRO A 70 -27.99 13.58 -6.68
C PRO A 70 -26.80 13.54 -7.65
N VAL A 71 -26.79 12.63 -8.62
CA VAL A 71 -25.61 12.41 -9.47
C VAL A 71 -25.20 13.67 -10.24
N ASP A 72 -26.16 14.44 -10.75
CA ASP A 72 -25.87 15.66 -11.49
C ASP A 72 -25.23 16.76 -10.63
N ASP A 73 -25.72 16.90 -9.39
CA ASP A 73 -25.14 17.79 -8.39
C ASP A 73 -23.74 17.34 -7.99
N PHE A 74 -23.53 16.03 -7.80
CA PHE A 74 -22.21 15.49 -7.54
C PHE A 74 -21.23 15.73 -8.69
N LEU A 75 -21.64 15.47 -9.94
CA LEU A 75 -20.79 15.62 -11.11
C LEU A 75 -20.37 17.08 -11.37
N SER A 76 -21.17 18.04 -10.90
CA SER A 76 -20.90 19.48 -10.99
C SER A 76 -20.14 20.02 -9.79
N GLN A 77 -20.35 19.48 -8.58
CA GLN A 77 -19.76 20.01 -7.35
C GLN A 77 -18.50 19.26 -6.89
N TYR A 78 -18.28 18.01 -7.32
CA TYR A 78 -17.15 17.23 -6.85
C TYR A 78 -15.82 17.85 -7.29
N LYS A 79 -15.01 18.28 -6.31
CA LYS A 79 -13.88 19.17 -6.57
C LYS A 79 -12.87 18.67 -7.60
N TYR A 80 -12.57 17.38 -7.59
CA TYR A 80 -11.60 16.80 -8.51
C TYR A 80 -12.12 16.75 -9.96
N PHE A 81 -13.44 16.79 -10.18
CA PHE A 81 -13.99 16.96 -11.52
C PHE A 81 -13.85 18.38 -12.06
N GLN A 82 -13.51 19.34 -11.19
CA GLN A 82 -13.30 20.77 -11.51
C GLN A 82 -11.82 21.15 -11.57
N LEU A 83 -10.93 20.17 -11.79
CA LEU A 83 -9.49 20.43 -11.96
C LEU A 83 -9.21 21.35 -13.16
N LEU A 84 -8.50 22.44 -12.89
CA LEU A 84 -8.15 23.46 -13.88
C LEU A 84 -7.37 22.85 -15.05
N PRO A 85 -7.63 23.29 -16.30
CA PRO A 85 -6.74 23.01 -17.42
C PRO A 85 -5.30 23.46 -17.13
N LEU A 86 -4.31 22.75 -17.68
CA LEU A 86 -2.89 23.05 -17.43
C LEU A 86 -2.51 24.51 -17.74
N LYS A 87 -3.19 25.14 -18.71
CA LYS A 87 -2.95 26.54 -19.10
C LYS A 87 -3.41 27.56 -18.05
N GLU A 88 -4.28 27.16 -17.13
CA GLU A 88 -4.89 28.03 -16.11
C GLU A 88 -4.25 27.86 -14.73
N ILE A 89 -3.31 26.91 -14.60
CA ILE A 89 -2.58 26.67 -13.35
C ILE A 89 -1.61 27.82 -13.10
N LYS A 90 -1.71 28.42 -11.90
CA LYS A 90 -0.90 29.59 -11.49
C LYS A 90 0.44 29.24 -10.84
N ILE A 91 0.77 27.96 -10.69
CA ILE A 91 2.07 27.49 -10.18
C ILE A 91 2.98 27.02 -11.32
N ASN A 92 4.27 27.28 -11.20
CA ASN A 92 5.28 26.80 -12.13
C ASN A 92 5.49 25.29 -11.98
N LEU A 93 5.09 24.54 -12.99
CA LEU A 93 5.35 23.10 -13.10
C LEU A 93 6.51 22.86 -14.08
N THR A 94 7.41 21.95 -13.73
CA THR A 94 8.42 21.41 -14.65
C THR A 94 7.75 20.63 -15.78
N GLU A 95 8.46 20.37 -16.89
CA GLU A 95 7.91 19.58 -18.01
C GLU A 95 7.44 18.17 -17.58
N ASN A 96 8.14 17.56 -16.63
CA ASN A 96 7.74 16.27 -16.08
C ASN A 96 6.48 16.38 -15.21
N GLU A 97 6.38 17.40 -14.36
CA GLU A 97 5.17 17.65 -13.56
C GLU A 97 3.96 18.00 -14.44
N LYS A 98 4.18 18.73 -15.55
CA LYS A 98 3.13 18.96 -16.57
C LYS A 98 2.62 17.65 -17.16
N LYS A 99 3.51 16.69 -17.45
CA LYS A 99 3.13 15.34 -17.92
C LYS A 99 2.34 14.58 -16.84
N CYS A 100 2.80 14.62 -15.59
CA CYS A 100 2.08 14.04 -14.44
C CYS A 100 0.67 14.63 -14.32
N TYR A 101 0.55 15.95 -14.32
CA TYR A 101 -0.75 16.61 -14.18
C TYR A 101 -1.70 16.30 -15.35
N LYS A 102 -1.20 16.35 -16.59
CA LYS A 102 -1.99 15.95 -17.79
C LYS A 102 -2.55 14.54 -17.65
N PHE A 103 -1.74 13.61 -17.17
CA PHE A 103 -2.17 12.24 -16.95
C PHE A 103 -3.19 12.14 -15.81
N TYR A 104 -2.92 12.77 -14.66
CA TYR A 104 -3.84 12.79 -13.51
C TYR A 104 -5.22 13.31 -13.90
N ARG A 105 -5.29 14.48 -14.54
CA ARG A 105 -6.54 15.08 -15.02
C ARG A 105 -7.28 14.17 -16.00
N LYS A 106 -6.57 13.50 -16.93
CA LYS A 106 -7.17 12.52 -17.84
C LYS A 106 -7.80 11.35 -17.07
N MET A 107 -7.12 10.83 -16.06
CA MET A 107 -7.63 9.71 -15.26
C MET A 107 -8.88 10.12 -14.47
N ILE A 108 -8.87 11.30 -13.87
CA ILE A 108 -10.03 11.84 -13.13
C ILE A 108 -11.23 12.05 -14.07
N LYS A 109 -11.02 12.60 -15.27
CA LYS A 109 -12.07 12.72 -16.28
C LYS A 109 -12.67 11.35 -16.65
N GLY A 110 -11.82 10.33 -16.80
CA GLY A 110 -12.27 8.97 -17.04
C GLY A 110 -13.04 8.34 -15.87
N LEU A 111 -12.83 8.80 -14.63
CA LEU A 111 -13.69 8.42 -13.50
C LEU A 111 -15.06 9.09 -13.59
N LYS A 112 -15.11 10.37 -13.98
CA LYS A 112 -16.36 11.10 -14.22
C LYS A 112 -17.21 10.41 -15.29
N GLU A 113 -16.60 10.10 -16.44
CA GLU A 113 -17.25 9.40 -17.56
C GLU A 113 -17.83 8.05 -17.12
N LYS A 114 -17.07 7.28 -16.32
CA LYS A 114 -17.58 6.00 -15.76
C LYS A 114 -18.81 6.14 -14.87
N ILE A 115 -19.01 7.27 -14.19
CA ILE A 115 -20.20 7.49 -13.36
C ILE A 115 -21.39 7.80 -14.27
N VAL A 116 -21.19 8.67 -15.27
CA VAL A 116 -22.21 9.04 -16.27
C VAL A 116 -22.69 7.82 -17.04
N ASP A 117 -21.77 6.95 -17.46
CA ASP A 117 -22.08 5.78 -18.27
C ASP A 117 -22.58 4.58 -17.44
N ASN A 118 -22.63 4.71 -16.10
CA ASN A 118 -23.01 3.59 -15.23
C ASN A 118 -24.53 3.42 -15.19
N ALA A 119 -25.04 2.51 -16.03
CA ALA A 119 -26.45 2.10 -16.04
C ALA A 119 -26.85 1.20 -14.85
N GLY A 120 -25.95 0.96 -13.89
CA GLY A 120 -26.22 0.17 -12.69
C GLY A 120 -27.10 0.90 -11.67
N PRO A 121 -27.59 0.18 -10.63
CA PRO A 121 -28.50 0.72 -9.62
C PRO A 121 -27.86 1.82 -8.75
N ASN A 122 -26.53 1.89 -8.70
CA ASN A 122 -25.79 2.94 -8.00
C ASN A 122 -24.63 3.44 -8.90
N PRO A 123 -24.77 4.63 -9.52
CA PRO A 123 -23.78 5.21 -10.43
C PRO A 123 -22.39 5.41 -9.80
N TYR A 124 -22.31 5.58 -8.48
CA TYR A 124 -21.07 5.73 -7.73
C TYR A 124 -20.25 4.44 -7.61
N ASN A 125 -20.83 3.28 -7.97
CA ASN A 125 -20.15 1.98 -7.90
C ASN A 125 -19.16 1.77 -9.05
N ILE A 126 -18.17 2.63 -9.17
CA ILE A 126 -17.12 2.54 -10.19
C ILE A 126 -15.94 1.68 -9.72
N LYS A 127 -15.23 1.06 -10.66
CA LYS A 127 -13.97 0.37 -10.36
C LYS A 127 -12.79 1.31 -10.53
N ALA A 128 -11.84 1.21 -9.60
CA ALA A 128 -10.56 1.88 -9.72
C ALA A 128 -9.86 1.44 -11.03
N PRO A 129 -9.13 2.34 -11.71
CA PRO A 129 -8.40 1.97 -12.90
C PRO A 129 -7.34 0.91 -12.59
N ASN A 130 -7.24 -0.13 -13.41
CA ASN A 130 -6.19 -1.15 -13.25
C ASN A 130 -4.93 -0.76 -14.02
N SER A 131 -3.76 -1.11 -13.47
CA SER A 131 -2.43 -0.91 -14.09
C SER A 131 -2.16 0.52 -14.56
N TRP A 132 -2.81 1.52 -13.96
CA TRP A 132 -2.75 2.90 -14.42
C TRP A 132 -1.36 3.53 -14.24
N LEU A 133 -0.62 3.14 -13.18
CA LEU A 133 0.78 3.54 -13.00
C LEU A 133 1.67 2.96 -14.12
N LYS A 134 1.46 1.71 -14.52
CA LYS A 134 2.19 1.12 -15.66
C LYS A 134 1.87 1.85 -16.96
N LYS A 135 0.60 2.22 -17.18
CA LYS A 135 0.18 3.03 -18.34
C LYS A 135 0.83 4.41 -18.35
N PHE A 136 1.01 5.03 -17.19
CA PHE A 136 1.75 6.28 -17.05
C PHE A 136 3.22 6.10 -17.47
N GLU A 137 3.89 5.08 -16.91
CA GLU A 137 5.29 4.77 -17.20
C GLU A 137 5.51 4.57 -18.70
N THR A 138 4.70 3.72 -19.34
CA THR A 138 4.81 3.45 -20.78
C THR A 138 4.51 4.68 -21.63
N LYS A 139 3.54 5.51 -21.25
CA LYS A 139 3.12 6.65 -22.09
C LYS A 139 4.07 7.83 -22.04
N TYR A 140 4.63 8.12 -20.87
CA TYR A 140 5.42 9.34 -20.64
C TYR A 140 6.91 9.07 -20.45
N GLU A 141 7.31 7.79 -20.37
CA GLU A 141 8.69 7.37 -20.11
C GLU A 141 9.22 7.95 -18.78
N LEU A 142 8.33 8.10 -17.80
CA LEU A 142 8.63 8.59 -16.47
C LEU A 142 8.38 7.51 -15.43
N SER A 143 9.17 7.46 -14.36
CA SER A 143 8.97 6.48 -13.30
C SER A 143 7.64 6.69 -12.55
N ARG A 144 7.02 5.61 -12.07
CA ARG A 144 5.85 5.71 -11.18
C ARG A 144 6.12 6.54 -9.92
N ASP A 145 7.36 6.57 -9.45
CA ASP A 145 7.72 7.28 -8.23
C ASP A 145 7.72 8.80 -8.46
N MET A 146 8.16 9.26 -9.63
CA MET A 146 8.00 10.67 -10.03
C MET A 146 6.54 11.11 -10.03
N PHE A 147 5.61 10.24 -10.45
CA PHE A 147 4.19 10.55 -10.38
C PHE A 147 3.68 10.65 -8.93
N LYS A 148 4.10 9.73 -8.05
CA LYS A 148 3.72 9.75 -6.63
C LYS A 148 4.30 10.96 -5.91
N GLU A 149 5.55 11.31 -6.21
CA GLU A 149 6.22 12.50 -5.69
C GLU A 149 5.48 13.76 -6.14
N PHE A 150 5.10 13.87 -7.41
CA PHE A 150 4.26 14.97 -7.90
C PHE A 150 2.95 15.08 -7.12
N LEU A 151 2.21 13.97 -6.96
CA LEU A 151 0.96 13.98 -6.19
C LEU A 151 1.18 14.43 -4.74
N THR A 152 2.23 13.91 -4.12
CA THR A 152 2.57 14.24 -2.72
C THR A 152 2.97 15.71 -2.60
N ALA A 153 3.84 16.22 -3.46
CA ALA A 153 4.35 17.59 -3.42
C ALA A 153 3.25 18.65 -3.61
N HIS A 154 2.14 18.27 -4.23
CA HIS A 154 1.00 19.16 -4.49
C HIS A 154 -0.25 18.82 -3.67
N ASP A 155 -0.14 17.97 -2.65
CA ASP A 155 -1.27 17.51 -1.83
C ASP A 155 -2.46 17.00 -2.67
N LEU A 156 -2.18 16.36 -3.80
CA LEU A 156 -3.19 15.74 -4.66
C LEU A 156 -3.36 14.26 -4.26
N PRO A 157 -4.59 13.79 -4.00
CA PRO A 157 -4.81 12.42 -3.58
C PRO A 157 -4.56 11.44 -4.72
N ASN A 158 -4.13 10.25 -4.37
CA ASN A 158 -3.98 9.15 -5.31
C ASN A 158 -5.34 8.66 -5.83
N LEU A 159 -5.39 8.13 -7.06
CA LEU A 159 -6.63 7.68 -7.70
C LEU A 159 -7.46 6.69 -6.87
N PRO A 160 -6.88 5.72 -6.14
CA PRO A 160 -7.67 4.85 -5.27
C PRO A 160 -8.43 5.59 -4.17
N TYR A 161 -7.85 6.65 -3.60
CA TYR A 161 -8.51 7.47 -2.58
C TYR A 161 -9.64 8.31 -3.17
N ILE A 162 -9.47 8.80 -4.40
CA ILE A 162 -10.56 9.45 -5.14
C ILE A 162 -11.73 8.48 -5.36
N VAL A 163 -11.44 7.23 -5.73
CA VAL A 163 -12.49 6.21 -5.95
C VAL A 163 -13.17 5.82 -4.63
N GLU A 164 -12.41 5.71 -3.54
CA GLU A 164 -12.96 5.51 -2.19
C GLU A 164 -13.92 6.63 -1.81
N ASP A 165 -13.52 7.88 -2.04
CA ASP A 165 -14.31 9.07 -1.77
C ASP A 165 -15.59 9.13 -2.63
N ILE A 166 -15.48 8.91 -3.95
CA ILE A 166 -16.65 8.81 -4.85
C ILE A 166 -17.65 7.75 -4.34
N LYS A 167 -17.16 6.57 -3.98
CA LYS A 167 -18.01 5.48 -3.46
C LYS A 167 -18.68 5.86 -2.15
N ARG A 168 -17.95 6.50 -1.24
CA ARG A 168 -18.49 7.01 0.02
C ARG A 168 -19.62 8.02 -0.20
N MET A 169 -19.49 8.92 -1.18
CA MET A 169 -20.55 9.87 -1.52
C MET A 169 -21.84 9.19 -1.99
N GLY A 170 -21.72 8.01 -2.62
CA GLY A 170 -22.86 7.15 -2.99
C GLY A 170 -23.27 6.13 -1.94
N GLY A 171 -22.81 6.23 -0.69
CA GLY A 171 -23.14 5.32 0.40
C GLY A 171 -22.51 3.91 0.28
N ILE A 172 -21.44 3.76 -0.50
CA ILE A 172 -20.78 2.47 -0.72
C ILE A 172 -19.51 2.38 0.14
N ASP A 173 -19.47 1.40 1.04
CA ASP A 173 -18.27 1.07 1.81
C ASP A 173 -17.19 0.45 0.91
N TYR A 174 -16.18 1.25 0.54
CA TYR A 174 -15.04 0.77 -0.23
C TYR A 174 -13.90 0.29 0.69
N LYS A 175 -13.79 -1.02 0.85
CA LYS A 175 -12.71 -1.63 1.65
C LYS A 175 -11.37 -1.73 0.92
N GLY A 176 -11.23 -1.27 -0.32
CA GLY A 176 -10.03 -1.55 -1.15
C GLY A 176 -8.69 -1.17 -0.50
N ALA A 177 -8.50 0.09 -0.13
CA ALA A 177 -7.27 0.56 0.53
C ALA A 177 -7.13 0.00 1.95
N ARG A 178 -8.25 -0.07 2.70
CA ARG A 178 -8.29 -0.61 4.06
C ARG A 178 -7.95 -2.11 4.11
N SER A 179 -8.36 -2.90 3.12
CA SER A 179 -8.11 -4.34 3.07
C SER A 179 -6.62 -4.66 3.01
N TYR A 180 -5.83 -3.86 2.28
CA TYR A 180 -4.37 -4.00 2.27
C TYR A 180 -3.77 -3.65 3.63
N ILE A 181 -4.20 -2.55 4.25
CA ILE A 181 -3.72 -2.14 5.59
C ILE A 181 -4.06 -3.22 6.62
N ILE A 182 -5.29 -3.71 6.62
CA ILE A 182 -5.76 -4.78 7.50
C ILE A 182 -4.98 -6.07 7.25
N ALA A 183 -4.74 -6.45 5.99
CA ALA A 183 -3.94 -7.63 5.68
C ALA A 183 -2.49 -7.47 6.17
N LYS A 184 -1.89 -6.30 6.00
CA LYS A 184 -0.53 -6.01 6.49
C LYS A 184 -0.45 -6.07 8.02
N GLU A 185 -1.40 -5.46 8.73
CA GLU A 185 -1.47 -5.51 10.19
C GLU A 185 -1.65 -6.95 10.70
N LYS A 186 -2.48 -7.75 10.01
CA LYS A 186 -2.63 -9.17 10.33
C LYS A 186 -1.33 -9.95 10.09
N SER A 187 -0.61 -9.69 9.00
CA SER A 187 0.69 -10.32 8.68
C SER A 187 1.69 -10.06 9.79
N VAL A 188 1.86 -8.79 10.19
CA VAL A 188 2.79 -8.39 11.26
C VAL A 188 2.41 -9.06 12.60
N LYS A 189 1.12 -9.14 12.94
CA LYS A 189 0.65 -9.84 14.14
C LYS A 189 0.82 -11.36 14.09
N GLN A 190 0.88 -11.93 12.89
CA GLN A 190 1.14 -13.35 12.69
C GLN A 190 2.63 -13.64 12.80
N GLU A 191 3.47 -12.87 12.10
CA GLU A 191 4.92 -12.96 12.18
C GLU A 191 5.41 -12.82 13.62
N GLY A 192 4.91 -11.82 14.37
CA GLY A 192 5.27 -11.65 15.78
C GLY A 192 4.82 -12.81 16.70
N PHE A 193 3.70 -13.47 16.38
CA PHE A 193 3.27 -14.67 17.12
C PHE A 193 4.24 -15.82 16.89
N TRP A 194 4.58 -16.11 15.63
CA TRP A 194 5.48 -17.21 15.30
C TRP A 194 6.93 -16.94 15.71
N GLU A 195 7.39 -15.70 15.62
CA GLU A 195 8.70 -15.29 16.12
C GLU A 195 8.83 -15.63 17.60
N GLN A 196 7.82 -15.30 18.41
CA GLN A 196 7.79 -15.63 19.83
C GLN A 196 7.89 -17.15 20.04
N LYS A 197 7.05 -17.94 19.35
CA LYS A 197 7.02 -19.40 19.51
C LYS A 197 8.31 -20.08 19.07
N LEU A 198 8.87 -19.66 17.94
CA LEU A 198 10.15 -20.18 17.45
C LEU A 198 11.29 -19.82 18.42
N LYS A 199 11.32 -18.60 18.96
CA LYS A 199 12.33 -18.20 19.96
C LYS A 199 12.16 -18.91 21.30
N GLU A 200 10.94 -19.15 21.74
CA GLU A 200 10.68 -19.95 22.95
C GLU A 200 11.23 -21.38 22.80
N LYS A 201 11.11 -21.98 21.61
CA LYS A 201 11.56 -23.35 21.33
C LYS A 201 13.06 -23.47 21.03
N TYR A 202 13.62 -22.50 20.31
CA TYR A 202 14.95 -22.59 19.71
C TYR A 202 15.95 -21.52 20.19
N GLY A 203 15.49 -20.53 20.96
CA GLY A 203 16.33 -19.46 21.49
C GLY A 203 17.06 -18.69 20.39
N GLU A 204 18.38 -18.58 20.54
CA GLU A 204 19.26 -17.84 19.62
C GLU A 204 19.49 -18.57 18.28
N ASP A 205 19.05 -19.82 18.14
CA ASP A 205 19.19 -20.56 16.88
C ASP A 205 18.26 -20.05 15.76
N ILE A 206 17.34 -19.14 16.09
CA ILE A 206 16.38 -18.52 15.16
C ILE A 206 16.82 -17.11 14.78
N GLY A 207 17.08 -16.92 13.48
CA GLY A 207 17.24 -15.62 12.85
C GLY A 207 15.95 -15.12 12.23
N THR A 208 15.75 -13.80 12.20
CA THR A 208 14.61 -13.13 11.55
C THR A 208 15.02 -12.45 10.24
N GLN A 209 14.08 -12.30 9.31
CA GLN A 209 14.25 -11.61 8.02
C GLN A 209 15.48 -12.06 7.22
N PHE A 210 15.68 -13.37 7.13
CA PHE A 210 16.85 -13.95 6.48
C PHE A 210 16.82 -13.67 4.97
N LYS A 211 17.90 -13.05 4.46
CA LYS A 211 18.07 -12.78 3.03
C LYS A 211 19.10 -13.73 2.44
N PHE A 212 18.70 -14.45 1.40
CA PHE A 212 19.60 -15.28 0.61
C PHE A 212 19.40 -15.00 -0.87
N GLN A 213 20.45 -14.46 -1.51
CA GLN A 213 20.40 -13.93 -2.86
C GLN A 213 19.23 -12.93 -3.05
N LYS A 214 18.25 -13.27 -3.90
CA LYS A 214 17.07 -12.43 -4.21
C LYS A 214 15.83 -12.81 -3.37
N CYS A 215 15.97 -13.76 -2.45
CA CYS A 215 14.88 -14.28 -1.62
C CYS A 215 14.99 -13.72 -0.19
N ILE A 216 13.85 -13.45 0.42
CA ILE A 216 13.71 -12.99 1.80
C ILE A 216 12.72 -13.91 2.48
N PHE A 217 13.11 -14.46 3.61
CA PHE A 217 12.33 -15.37 4.44
C PHE A 217 12.05 -14.72 5.79
N ASP A 218 10.94 -15.09 6.41
CA ASP A 218 10.57 -14.53 7.71
C ASP A 218 11.51 -15.02 8.80
N PHE A 219 11.83 -16.32 8.83
CA PHE A 219 12.76 -16.89 9.81
C PHE A 219 13.68 -17.98 9.23
N ILE A 220 14.83 -18.17 9.88
CA ILE A 220 15.76 -19.27 9.63
C ILE A 220 16.18 -19.91 10.96
N ARG A 221 16.12 -21.24 11.03
CA ARG A 221 16.82 -22.03 12.04
C ARG A 221 18.17 -22.44 11.50
N ILE A 222 19.23 -21.83 12.03
CA ILE A 222 20.58 -21.93 11.46
C ILE A 222 21.12 -23.37 11.54
N LYS A 223 20.93 -24.05 12.67
CA LYS A 223 21.49 -25.40 12.89
C LYS A 223 20.98 -26.46 11.92
N THR A 224 19.72 -26.35 11.49
CA THR A 224 19.06 -27.35 10.64
C THR A 224 18.84 -26.87 9.22
N ASN A 225 19.28 -25.65 8.87
CA ASN A 225 18.96 -25.00 7.60
C ASN A 225 17.45 -25.03 7.31
N THR A 226 16.61 -24.79 8.31
CA THR A 226 15.15 -24.77 8.14
C THR A 226 14.69 -23.33 7.98
N LEU A 227 13.98 -23.05 6.90
CA LEU A 227 13.37 -21.76 6.62
C LEU A 227 11.89 -21.81 6.97
N TYR A 228 11.43 -20.79 7.67
CA TYR A 228 10.03 -20.61 8.00
C TYR A 228 9.48 -19.38 7.27
N GLU A 229 8.32 -19.54 6.63
CA GLU A 229 7.59 -18.45 5.97
C GLU A 229 6.15 -18.41 6.48
N CYS A 230 5.74 -17.22 6.94
CA CYS A 230 4.41 -16.95 7.43
C CYS A 230 3.45 -16.57 6.29
N LYS A 231 2.26 -17.17 6.28
CA LYS A 231 1.16 -16.76 5.38
C LYS A 231 -0.16 -16.72 6.14
N LEU A 232 -0.98 -15.72 5.87
CA LEU A 232 -2.29 -15.56 6.54
C LEU A 232 -3.28 -16.69 6.24
N GLY A 233 -3.14 -17.34 5.09
CA GLY A 233 -3.90 -18.53 4.72
C GLY A 233 -3.26 -19.26 3.55
N LEU A 234 -3.73 -20.48 3.29
CA LEU A 234 -3.21 -21.31 2.18
C LEU A 234 -3.33 -20.63 0.81
N LYS A 235 -4.37 -19.84 0.59
CA LYS A 235 -4.59 -19.09 -0.66
C LYS A 235 -3.57 -17.99 -0.92
N ASP A 236 -2.88 -17.49 0.12
CA ASP A 236 -1.93 -16.39 0.02
C ASP A 236 -0.53 -16.89 -0.41
N PHE A 237 -0.44 -18.18 -0.69
CA PHE A 237 0.76 -18.85 -1.15
C PHE A 237 0.99 -18.62 -2.65
N ASN A 238 2.26 -18.45 -3.04
CA ASN A 238 2.63 -18.23 -4.43
C ASN A 238 3.62 -19.31 -4.90
N GLU A 239 3.19 -20.12 -5.87
CA GLU A 239 4.01 -21.18 -6.47
C GLU A 239 5.28 -20.64 -7.13
N ASP A 240 5.22 -19.51 -7.84
CA ASP A 240 6.39 -18.90 -8.46
C ASP A 240 7.41 -18.45 -7.40
N GLN A 241 6.94 -18.05 -6.23
CA GLN A 241 7.79 -17.74 -5.08
C GLN A 241 8.45 -19.01 -4.53
N HIS A 242 7.67 -20.07 -4.34
CA HIS A 242 8.20 -21.36 -3.87
C HIS A 242 9.19 -22.01 -4.86
N ASN A 243 8.89 -22.00 -6.15
CA ASN A 243 9.79 -22.53 -7.18
C ASN A 243 11.12 -21.74 -7.22
N LYS A 244 11.07 -20.40 -7.05
CA LYS A 244 12.29 -19.60 -6.88
C LYS A 244 13.07 -20.01 -5.64
N TYR A 245 12.38 -20.32 -4.53
CA TYR A 245 13.01 -20.80 -3.32
C TYR A 245 13.72 -22.13 -3.56
N LEU A 246 13.05 -23.13 -4.13
CA LEU A 246 13.63 -24.44 -4.43
C LEU A 246 14.89 -24.36 -5.31
N VAL A 247 14.85 -23.56 -6.39
CA VAL A 247 16.01 -23.38 -7.29
C VAL A 247 17.18 -22.71 -6.57
N THR A 248 16.89 -21.81 -5.65
CA THR A 248 17.90 -20.99 -4.97
C THR A 248 18.49 -21.71 -3.74
N LEU A 249 17.73 -22.60 -3.11
CA LEU A 249 17.96 -23.08 -1.74
C LEU A 249 18.09 -24.60 -1.64
N GLY A 250 18.60 -25.31 -2.64
CA GLY A 250 18.61 -26.78 -2.70
C GLY A 250 19.20 -27.55 -1.49
N SER A 251 19.64 -26.87 -0.43
CA SER A 251 20.10 -27.39 0.86
C SER A 251 19.24 -26.99 2.08
N TYR A 252 18.08 -26.33 1.91
CA TYR A 252 17.24 -25.86 3.02
C TYR A 252 15.89 -26.59 3.07
N SER A 253 15.47 -26.92 4.28
CA SER A 253 14.11 -27.41 4.56
C SER A 253 13.13 -26.25 4.63
N MET A 254 11.95 -26.39 4.04
CA MET A 254 10.94 -25.33 4.02
C MET A 254 9.72 -25.71 4.85
N VAL A 255 9.36 -24.84 5.80
CA VAL A 255 8.16 -24.96 6.63
C VAL A 255 7.32 -23.72 6.47
N TYR A 256 6.03 -23.89 6.20
CA TYR A 256 5.09 -22.77 6.12
C TYR A 256 4.22 -22.68 7.36
N LEU A 257 4.17 -21.49 7.93
CA LEU A 257 3.42 -21.17 9.14
C LEU A 257 2.13 -20.46 8.74
N ILE A 258 1.01 -21.19 8.74
CA ILE A 258 -0.26 -20.74 8.18
C ILE A 258 -1.21 -20.35 9.31
N ASP A 259 -1.71 -19.11 9.25
CA ASP A 259 -2.49 -18.51 10.34
C ASP A 259 -1.74 -18.69 11.70
N ARG A 260 -2.44 -19.05 12.77
CA ARG A 260 -1.85 -19.48 14.07
C ARG A 260 -2.15 -20.93 14.42
N ASP A 261 -2.74 -21.68 13.50
CA ASP A 261 -3.30 -23.01 13.76
C ASP A 261 -2.83 -24.08 12.76
N CYS A 262 -1.85 -23.78 11.91
CA CYS A 262 -1.40 -24.71 10.88
C CYS A 262 0.09 -24.55 10.53
N VAL A 263 0.74 -25.69 10.33
CA VAL A 263 2.13 -25.82 9.89
C VAL A 263 2.16 -26.78 8.72
N VAL A 264 2.68 -26.34 7.58
CA VAL A 264 2.87 -27.18 6.39
C VAL A 264 4.35 -27.49 6.25
N ASP A 265 4.71 -28.74 6.49
CA ASP A 265 6.06 -29.25 6.33
C ASP A 265 6.19 -29.86 4.91
N ILE A 266 6.97 -29.19 4.06
CA ILE A 266 7.12 -29.58 2.65
C ILE A 266 7.91 -30.87 2.51
N GLU A 267 8.91 -31.10 3.36
CA GLU A 267 9.73 -32.29 3.28
C GLU A 267 8.97 -33.53 3.77
N LYS A 268 8.24 -33.39 4.88
CA LYS A 268 7.40 -34.49 5.40
C LYS A 268 6.13 -34.71 4.61
N LYS A 269 5.72 -33.74 3.77
CA LYS A 269 4.44 -33.74 3.06
C LYS A 269 3.25 -33.86 4.02
N THR A 270 3.30 -33.10 5.11
CA THR A 270 2.29 -33.12 6.18
C THR A 270 1.81 -31.72 6.49
N ILE A 271 0.49 -31.59 6.67
CA ILE A 271 -0.20 -30.41 7.16
C ILE A 271 -0.60 -30.72 8.61
N PHE A 272 0.13 -30.17 9.57
CA PHE A 272 -0.23 -30.23 10.98
C PHE A 272 -1.17 -29.09 11.32
N THR A 273 -2.29 -29.38 11.98
CA THR A 273 -3.25 -28.32 12.34
C THR A 273 -4.10 -28.67 13.55
N THR A 274 -4.50 -27.66 14.32
CA THR A 274 -5.53 -27.82 15.37
C THR A 274 -6.96 -27.79 14.81
N LYS A 275 -7.13 -27.55 13.50
CA LYS A 275 -8.43 -27.48 12.81
C LYS A 275 -8.43 -28.25 11.48
N PRO A 276 -8.36 -29.59 11.47
CA PRO A 276 -8.26 -30.41 10.25
C PRO A 276 -9.34 -30.11 9.21
N GLU A 277 -10.60 -29.97 9.66
CA GLU A 277 -11.74 -29.75 8.76
C GLU A 277 -11.66 -28.42 8.00
N LYS A 278 -11.07 -27.36 8.59
CA LYS A 278 -10.86 -26.06 7.91
C LYS A 278 -10.00 -26.25 6.65
N TYR A 279 -8.93 -27.04 6.78
CA TYR A 279 -7.92 -27.22 5.74
C TYR A 279 -8.32 -28.30 4.73
N ARG A 280 -8.94 -29.40 5.17
CA ARG A 280 -9.52 -30.42 4.28
C ARG A 280 -10.58 -29.82 3.35
N ASN A 281 -11.52 -29.05 3.90
CA ASN A 281 -12.56 -28.38 3.11
C ASN A 281 -11.98 -27.38 2.11
N TYR A 282 -10.94 -26.63 2.53
CA TYR A 282 -10.23 -25.75 1.61
C TYR A 282 -9.64 -26.55 0.44
N LEU A 283 -8.85 -27.61 0.70
CA LEU A 283 -8.18 -28.40 -0.32
C LEU A 283 -9.13 -29.12 -1.30
N LEU A 284 -10.33 -29.51 -0.83
CA LEU A 284 -11.38 -30.07 -1.70
C LEU A 284 -11.92 -29.06 -2.72
N SER A 285 -11.98 -27.79 -2.34
CA SER A 285 -12.52 -26.70 -3.19
C SER A 285 -11.46 -25.97 -3.99
N ALA A 286 -10.17 -26.17 -3.67
CA ALA A 286 -9.09 -25.36 -4.17
C ALA A 286 -8.57 -25.87 -5.53
N THR A 287 -8.41 -24.95 -6.49
CA THR A 287 -8.04 -25.23 -7.89
C THR A 287 -6.70 -24.61 -8.29
N GLY A 288 -6.01 -23.94 -7.36
CA GLY A 288 -4.72 -23.33 -7.60
C GLY A 288 -3.62 -24.37 -7.83
N LYS A 289 -2.57 -23.97 -8.55
CA LYS A 289 -1.46 -24.87 -8.87
C LYS A 289 -0.69 -25.33 -7.64
N PHE A 290 -0.50 -24.47 -6.63
CA PHE A 290 0.09 -24.88 -5.36
C PHE A 290 -0.86 -25.75 -4.52
N ASP A 291 -2.17 -25.51 -4.59
CA ASP A 291 -3.13 -26.40 -3.94
C ASP A 291 -2.96 -27.83 -4.46
N ASN A 292 -2.61 -28.03 -5.75
CA ASN A 292 -2.24 -29.34 -6.28
C ASN A 292 -0.96 -29.93 -5.66
N LEU A 293 0.03 -29.09 -5.29
CA LEU A 293 1.27 -29.58 -4.66
C LEU A 293 0.99 -30.19 -3.30
N ILE A 294 0.16 -29.52 -2.50
CA ILE A 294 -0.14 -29.93 -1.12
C ILE A 294 -1.44 -30.75 -1.01
N ARG A 295 -2.16 -30.98 -2.11
CA ARG A 295 -3.44 -31.71 -2.11
C ARG A 295 -3.29 -33.11 -1.54
N ASP A 296 -2.18 -33.76 -1.85
CA ASP A 296 -1.91 -35.13 -1.46
C ASP A 296 -1.14 -35.23 -0.13
N TYR A 297 -0.98 -34.12 0.59
CA TYR A 297 -0.30 -34.11 1.89
C TYR A 297 -1.20 -34.70 2.96
N ASN A 298 -0.62 -35.40 3.93
CA ASN A 298 -1.37 -35.90 5.07
C ASN A 298 -1.84 -34.72 5.94
N THR A 299 -3.12 -34.67 6.30
CA THR A 299 -3.62 -33.65 7.25
C THR A 299 -3.78 -34.27 8.63
N GLU A 300 -2.87 -33.92 9.52
CA GLU A 300 -2.77 -34.44 10.88
C GLU A 300 -3.34 -33.44 11.89
N HIS A 301 -4.22 -33.94 12.76
CA HIS A 301 -4.69 -33.17 13.91
C HIS A 301 -3.61 -33.12 14.97
N VAL A 302 -3.37 -31.94 15.52
CA VAL A 302 -2.50 -31.74 16.68
C VAL A 302 -3.22 -30.89 17.72
N ASP A 303 -3.02 -31.20 19.00
CA ASP A 303 -3.63 -30.42 20.09
C ASP A 303 -2.87 -29.12 20.34
N CYS A 304 -1.58 -29.10 20.05
CA CYS A 304 -0.66 -27.99 20.25
C CYS A 304 0.15 -27.79 18.95
N ILE A 305 0.03 -26.63 18.30
CA ILE A 305 0.69 -26.40 17.00
C ILE A 305 2.20 -26.20 17.17
N GLU A 306 2.62 -25.81 18.36
CA GLU A 306 4.02 -25.61 18.76
C GLU A 306 4.85 -26.90 18.73
N ASP A 307 4.20 -28.06 18.81
CA ASP A 307 4.88 -29.36 18.74
C ASP A 307 5.41 -29.64 17.33
N CYS A 308 4.87 -28.97 16.32
CA CYS A 308 5.13 -29.20 14.90
C CYS A 308 6.20 -28.29 14.29
N ILE A 309 6.59 -27.21 14.98
CA ILE A 309 7.60 -26.25 14.51
C ILE A 309 9.01 -26.63 14.88
#